data_AF-A0A842NEY6-F1
#
_entry.id   AF-A0A842NEY6-F1
#
_cell.length_a   1.000
_cell.length_b   1.000
_cell.length_c   1.000
_cell.angle_alpha   90.00
_cell.angle_beta   90.00
_cell.angle_gamma   90.00
#
_symmetry.space_group_name_H-M   'P 1'
#
loop_
_entity.id
_entity.type
_entity.pdbx_description
1 polymer ?
#
loop_
_entity_poly.entity_id
_entity_poly.type
_entity_poly.pdbx_seq_one_letter_code
_entity_poly.pdbx_strand_id
1 'polypeptide(L)'
;MGIFSFLKKKEEIIKFNQVESWINSYLKEKNLDKKLELFKQDLKIKIDEVNILLQKLQDASLMNENIPERVKHIMQGNRDNYIRKINLFIENINPPDEYLQIREFSKKITEDLDKLTGETQKSYFVLKEFLETELAGVAKKIKEIEKSAIKFRQDIEKENINTLEEMKQKVSDYHNSKETLANLKEQKEKQKEELEELKSKNKKTRKKIDELKQAPGYKEYKSLTQAKEDSEKEEQAVKKEIITHFSTLEKAFKKYKRMSLDEKTIDKYLNNPADALLKDEEFKISIVMDKMIQSLDKLELKDKKAEKTKEEIRNLSRELLKNMQTHLQQTLEKQKENKKRLLSNTSVMSISEQENWVENIEHRIKEKEQEIENTENYIDRINPRLIKQQVRDLLKEFSVIMDG
;
A
#
# COMPACT_ATOMS: atom_id res chain seq x y z
N MET A 1 27.18 48.64 -40.18
CA MET A 1 27.24 47.19 -39.84
C MET A 1 28.26 47.04 -38.71
N GLY A 2 27.80 46.65 -37.52
CA GLY A 2 28.59 46.77 -36.28
C GLY A 2 29.67 45.71 -36.12
N ILE A 3 30.81 46.13 -35.57
CA ILE A 3 32.07 45.39 -35.33
C ILE A 3 31.97 44.44 -34.10
N PHE A 4 30.77 44.17 -33.59
CA PHE A 4 30.53 43.37 -32.37
C PHE A 4 30.08 41.91 -32.61
N SER A 5 30.13 41.39 -33.84
CA SER A 5 29.70 40.01 -34.13
C SER A 5 30.75 38.93 -33.79
N PHE A 6 31.95 39.29 -33.29
CA PHE A 6 33.10 38.39 -33.22
C PHE A 6 33.28 37.59 -31.91
N LEU A 7 32.34 37.67 -30.95
CA LEU A 7 32.45 36.95 -29.67
C LEU A 7 31.18 36.15 -29.28
N LYS A 8 30.40 35.67 -30.25
CA LYS A 8 29.43 34.61 -29.96
C LYS A 8 30.15 33.26 -30.02
N LYS A 9 30.38 32.63 -28.85
CA LYS A 9 30.70 31.20 -28.78
C LYS A 9 29.71 30.45 -29.65
N LYS A 10 30.21 29.64 -30.59
CA LYS A 10 29.36 28.83 -31.45
C LYS A 10 28.63 27.83 -30.55
N GLU A 11 27.33 28.03 -30.38
CA GLU A 11 26.50 27.12 -29.59
C GLU A 11 26.50 25.75 -30.26
N GLU A 12 26.90 24.73 -29.49
CA GLU A 12 26.81 23.35 -29.95
C GLU A 12 25.37 22.87 -29.74
N ILE A 13 24.78 22.24 -30.75
CA ILE A 13 23.42 21.73 -30.69
C ILE A 13 23.49 20.21 -30.61
N ILE A 14 22.96 19.62 -29.54
CA ILE A 14 22.93 18.18 -29.32
C ILE A 14 21.52 17.68 -29.04
N LYS A 15 21.23 16.43 -29.35
CA LYS A 15 20.00 15.75 -28.92
C LYS A 15 20.17 15.18 -27.52
N PHE A 16 19.06 14.98 -26.80
CA PHE A 16 19.11 14.42 -25.44
C PHE A 16 19.83 13.06 -25.36
N ASN A 17 19.62 12.18 -26.35
CA ASN A 17 20.29 10.87 -26.41
C ASN A 17 21.80 10.96 -26.71
N GLN A 18 22.32 12.15 -27.04
CA GLN A 18 23.74 12.40 -27.28
C GLN A 18 24.43 13.01 -26.07
N VAL A 19 23.69 13.40 -25.02
CA VAL A 19 24.25 14.09 -23.83
C VAL A 19 25.37 13.28 -23.20
N GLU A 20 25.20 11.98 -22.98
CA GLU A 20 26.23 11.15 -22.38
C GLU A 20 27.49 11.06 -23.25
N SER A 21 27.32 10.87 -24.57
CA SER A 21 28.44 10.88 -25.51
C SER A 21 29.15 12.23 -25.56
N TRP A 22 28.40 13.32 -25.46
CA TRP A 22 28.93 14.67 -25.41
C TRP A 22 29.74 14.92 -24.14
N ILE A 23 29.23 14.52 -22.96
CA ILE A 23 29.97 14.63 -21.69
C ILE A 23 31.30 13.87 -21.78
N ASN A 24 31.28 12.65 -22.32
CA ASN A 24 32.50 11.83 -22.45
C ASN A 24 33.50 12.45 -23.44
N SER A 25 33.04 13.04 -24.54
CA SER A 25 33.89 13.77 -25.48
C SER A 25 34.47 15.04 -24.85
N TYR A 26 33.65 15.82 -24.14
CA TYR A 26 34.07 17.02 -23.43
C TYR A 26 35.19 16.70 -22.43
N LEU A 27 35.00 15.69 -21.58
CA LEU A 27 36.00 15.27 -20.60
C LEU A 27 37.32 14.82 -21.26
N LYS A 28 37.24 14.09 -22.38
CA LYS A 28 38.43 13.70 -23.17
C LYS A 28 39.18 14.90 -23.74
N GLU A 29 38.46 15.88 -24.30
CA GLU A 29 39.07 17.11 -24.85
C GLU A 29 39.78 17.93 -23.78
N LYS A 30 39.27 17.94 -22.54
CA LYS A 30 39.93 18.64 -21.42
C LYS A 30 41.22 17.99 -20.96
N ASN A 31 41.50 16.75 -21.39
CA ASN A 31 42.74 16.03 -21.08
C ASN A 31 43.07 16.07 -19.57
N LEU A 32 42.06 15.89 -18.72
CA LEU A 32 42.20 16.06 -17.26
C LEU A 32 43.22 15.10 -16.67
N ASP A 33 43.27 13.87 -17.17
CA ASP A 33 44.25 12.85 -16.75
C ASP A 33 45.68 13.32 -17.06
N LYS A 34 45.90 13.90 -18.24
CA LYS A 34 47.20 14.46 -18.60
C LYS A 34 47.56 15.66 -17.72
N LYS A 35 46.59 16.52 -17.39
CA LYS A 35 46.83 17.65 -16.47
C LYS A 35 47.17 17.15 -15.06
N LEU A 36 46.54 16.08 -14.59
CA LEU A 36 46.84 15.43 -13.31
C LEU A 36 48.25 14.84 -13.30
N GLU A 37 48.67 14.15 -14.36
CA GLU A 37 50.02 13.62 -14.46
C GLU A 37 51.09 14.72 -14.48
N LEU A 38 50.85 15.81 -15.21
CA LEU A 38 51.73 16.98 -15.18
C LEU A 38 51.81 17.61 -13.78
N PHE A 39 50.68 17.69 -13.07
CA PHE A 39 50.63 18.15 -11.69
C PHE A 39 51.43 17.24 -10.74
N LYS A 40 51.27 15.90 -10.86
CA LYS A 40 52.04 14.91 -10.09
C LYS A 40 53.55 15.07 -10.31
N GLN A 41 53.97 15.25 -11.56
CA GLN A 41 55.38 15.47 -11.90
C GLN A 41 55.93 16.78 -11.32
N ASP A 42 55.19 17.88 -11.49
CA ASP A 42 55.54 19.19 -10.93
C ASP A 42 55.65 19.15 -9.40
N LEU A 43 54.72 18.46 -8.74
CA LEU A 43 54.73 18.26 -7.29
C LEU A 43 55.97 17.47 -6.83
N LYS A 44 56.31 16.39 -7.55
CA LYS A 44 57.51 15.59 -7.27
C LYS A 44 58.79 16.42 -7.38
N ILE A 45 58.92 17.22 -8.45
CA ILE A 45 60.07 18.11 -8.64
C ILE A 45 60.19 19.08 -7.46
N LYS A 46 59.09 19.69 -7.02
CA LYS A 46 59.10 20.59 -5.87
C LYS A 46 59.50 19.89 -4.58
N ILE A 47 59.06 18.65 -4.35
CA ILE A 47 59.48 17.83 -3.20
C ILE A 47 60.98 17.55 -3.24
N ASP A 48 61.52 17.17 -4.41
CA ASP A 48 62.96 16.95 -4.59
C ASP A 48 63.77 18.23 -4.33
N GLU A 49 63.27 19.39 -4.75
CA GLU A 49 63.87 20.70 -4.45
C GLU A 49 63.85 21.04 -2.95
N VAL A 50 62.78 20.68 -2.23
CA VAL A 50 62.75 20.81 -0.75
C VAL A 50 63.84 19.95 -0.12
N ASN A 51 63.99 18.70 -0.54
CA ASN A 51 65.04 17.80 -0.03
C ASN A 51 66.45 18.40 -0.22
N ILE A 52 66.73 18.96 -1.41
CA ILE A 52 68.00 19.65 -1.68
C ILE A 52 68.20 20.85 -0.75
N LEU A 53 67.15 21.65 -0.51
CA LEU A 53 67.21 22.81 0.37
C LEU A 53 67.38 22.41 1.85
N LEU A 54 66.77 21.30 2.28
CA LEU A 54 66.96 20.76 3.63
C LEU A 54 68.39 20.26 3.83
N GLN A 55 68.99 19.62 2.82
CA GLN A 55 70.40 19.24 2.88
C GLN A 55 71.31 20.46 2.99
N LYS A 56 71.05 21.51 2.20
CA LYS A 56 71.78 22.79 2.32
C LYS A 56 71.63 23.41 3.71
N LEU A 57 70.42 23.39 4.29
CA LEU A 57 70.17 23.86 5.64
C LEU A 57 70.93 23.02 6.69
N GLN A 58 71.02 21.70 6.49
CA GLN A 58 71.79 20.81 7.36
C GLN A 58 73.29 21.15 7.34
N ASP A 59 73.84 21.39 6.15
CA ASP A 59 75.28 21.60 5.93
C ASP A 59 75.73 23.06 6.15
N ALA A 60 74.80 24.01 6.27
CA ALA A 60 75.12 25.43 6.40
C ALA A 60 75.91 25.74 7.68
N SER A 61 77.02 26.47 7.51
CA SER A 61 77.90 26.93 8.59
C SER A 61 77.42 28.26 9.18
N LEU A 62 77.85 28.54 10.42
CA LEU A 62 77.54 29.80 11.10
C LEU A 62 78.37 30.94 10.51
N MET A 63 77.73 32.07 10.20
CA MET A 63 78.44 33.28 9.75
C MET A 63 79.36 33.87 10.84
N ASN A 64 79.03 33.65 12.11
CA ASN A 64 79.86 34.00 13.25
C ASN A 64 80.10 32.77 14.14
N GLU A 65 81.32 32.22 14.08
CA GLU A 65 81.70 31.05 14.86
C GLU A 65 81.96 31.36 16.35
N ASN A 66 82.11 32.65 16.70
CA ASN A 66 82.36 33.14 18.05
C ASN A 66 81.06 33.30 18.87
N ILE A 67 80.20 32.28 18.85
CA ILE A 67 79.01 32.22 19.71
C ILE A 67 79.19 31.19 20.82
N PRO A 68 78.55 31.37 21.99
CA PRO A 68 78.67 30.42 23.10
C PRO A 68 78.21 29.01 22.70
N GLU A 69 78.89 27.98 23.20
CA GLU A 69 78.63 26.59 22.85
C GLU A 69 77.19 26.14 23.14
N ARG A 70 76.59 26.66 24.22
CA ARG A 70 75.18 26.47 24.54
C ARG A 70 74.25 26.95 23.42
N VAL A 71 74.58 28.07 22.77
CA VAL A 71 73.78 28.63 21.66
C VAL A 71 73.92 27.75 20.42
N LYS A 72 75.12 27.22 20.12
CA LYS A 72 75.34 26.25 19.03
C LYS A 72 74.47 25.00 19.21
N HIS A 73 74.45 24.42 20.42
CA HIS A 73 73.62 23.26 20.71
C HIS A 73 72.12 23.53 20.55
N ILE A 74 71.64 24.69 21.02
CA ILE A 74 70.23 25.08 20.86
C ILE A 74 69.88 25.25 19.38
N MET A 75 70.74 25.90 18.60
CA MET A 75 70.55 26.07 17.16
C MET A 75 70.51 24.70 16.45
N GLN A 76 71.48 23.82 16.72
CA GLN A 76 71.53 22.49 16.10
C GLN A 76 70.30 21.65 16.43
N GLY A 77 69.87 21.60 17.69
CA GLY A 77 68.67 20.86 18.07
C GLY A 77 67.39 21.38 17.40
N ASN A 78 67.29 22.69 17.17
CA ASN A 78 66.18 23.26 16.39
C ASN A 78 66.31 22.97 14.90
N ARG A 79 67.53 22.94 14.35
CA ARG A 79 67.82 22.56 12.96
C ARG A 79 67.34 21.13 12.68
N ASP A 80 67.78 20.19 13.50
CA ASP A 80 67.44 18.76 13.35
C ASP A 80 65.92 18.55 13.49
N ASN A 81 65.29 19.19 14.48
CA ASN A 81 63.85 19.09 14.65
C ASN A 81 63.06 19.71 13.49
N TYR A 82 63.49 20.87 12.98
CA TYR A 82 62.86 21.52 11.84
C TYR A 82 62.94 20.61 10.61
N ILE A 83 64.15 20.16 10.25
CA ILE A 83 64.38 19.29 9.08
C ILE A 83 63.56 18.00 9.18
N ARG A 84 63.58 17.33 10.34
CA ARG A 84 62.78 16.13 10.57
C ARG A 84 61.28 16.37 10.34
N LYS A 85 60.75 17.49 10.81
CA LYS A 85 59.33 17.84 10.65
C LYS A 85 58.98 18.15 9.20
N ILE A 86 59.85 18.85 8.46
CA ILE A 86 59.64 19.09 7.03
C ILE A 86 59.70 17.77 6.25
N ASN A 87 60.67 16.89 6.52
CA ASN A 87 60.76 15.56 5.88
C ASN A 87 59.49 14.75 6.07
N LEU A 88 59.00 14.65 7.31
CA LEU A 88 57.74 13.96 7.60
C LEU A 88 56.56 14.57 6.85
N PHE A 89 56.51 15.89 6.69
CA PHE A 89 55.45 16.53 5.92
C PHE A 89 55.51 16.15 4.45
N ILE A 90 56.67 16.31 3.79
CA ILE A 90 56.80 16.03 2.34
C ILE A 90 56.66 14.53 2.00
N GLU A 91 57.06 13.62 2.89
CA GLU A 91 56.85 12.17 2.74
C GLU A 91 55.37 11.79 2.76
N ASN A 92 54.54 12.58 3.45
CA ASN A 92 53.09 12.33 3.55
C ASN A 92 52.28 12.97 2.41
N ILE A 93 52.93 13.71 1.50
CA ILE A 93 52.28 14.30 0.33
C ILE A 93 52.07 13.21 -0.73
N ASN A 94 50.86 12.67 -0.76
CA ASN A 94 50.43 11.69 -1.76
C ASN A 94 49.39 12.32 -2.70
N PRO A 95 49.74 12.68 -3.94
CA PRO A 95 48.78 13.21 -4.90
C PRO A 95 47.71 12.16 -5.26
N PRO A 96 46.48 12.58 -5.56
CA PRO A 96 45.39 11.66 -5.86
C PRO A 96 45.60 10.95 -7.21
N ASP A 97 45.00 9.76 -7.34
CA ASP A 97 45.01 9.02 -8.61
C ASP A 97 43.94 9.50 -9.59
N GLU A 98 42.89 10.12 -9.08
CA GLU A 98 41.78 10.65 -9.89
C GLU A 98 41.64 12.16 -9.68
N TYR A 99 41.36 12.89 -10.75
CA TYR A 99 41.19 14.35 -10.68
C TYR A 99 39.99 14.77 -9.81
N LEU A 100 39.00 13.89 -9.60
CA LEU A 100 37.85 14.13 -8.73
C LEU A 100 38.26 14.34 -7.26
N GLN A 101 39.34 13.70 -6.84
CA GLN A 101 39.84 13.76 -5.46
C GLN A 101 40.69 15.02 -5.20
N ILE A 102 40.94 15.85 -6.21
CA ILE A 102 41.85 17.00 -6.06
C ILE A 102 41.38 18.03 -5.04
N ARG A 103 40.06 18.15 -4.87
CA ARG A 103 39.46 19.09 -3.92
C ARG A 103 39.82 18.71 -2.49
N GLU A 104 39.68 17.43 -2.15
CA GLU A 104 40.00 16.90 -0.83
C GLU A 104 41.51 16.97 -0.57
N PHE A 105 42.32 16.56 -1.55
CA PHE A 105 43.77 16.64 -1.47
C PHE A 105 44.28 18.07 -1.23
N SER A 106 43.80 19.05 -2.00
CA SER A 106 44.20 20.45 -1.86
C SER A 106 43.81 21.02 -0.48
N LYS A 107 42.65 20.64 0.05
CA LYS A 107 42.22 21.02 1.40
C LYS A 107 43.15 20.42 2.45
N LYS A 108 43.43 19.12 2.35
CA LYS A 108 44.31 18.39 3.28
C LYS A 108 45.72 19.00 3.32
N ILE A 109 46.32 19.30 2.17
CA ILE A 109 47.66 19.93 2.14
C ILE A 109 47.68 21.28 2.87
N THR A 110 46.61 22.07 2.74
CA THR A 110 46.50 23.37 3.42
C THR A 110 46.46 23.17 4.93
N GLU A 111 45.64 22.23 5.41
CA GLU A 111 45.52 21.88 6.83
C GLU A 111 46.82 21.30 7.40
N ASP A 112 47.48 20.40 6.67
CA ASP A 112 48.76 19.80 7.06
C ASP A 112 49.88 20.85 7.11
N LEU A 113 49.86 21.85 6.22
CA LEU A 113 50.81 22.96 6.22
C LEU A 113 50.59 23.92 7.40
N ASP A 114 49.34 24.22 7.73
CA ASP A 114 49.02 25.06 8.90
C ASP A 114 49.50 24.39 10.20
N LYS A 115 49.28 23.07 10.32
CA LYS A 115 49.78 22.26 11.43
C LYS A 115 51.31 22.27 11.47
N LEU A 116 51.98 22.05 10.33
CA LEU A 116 53.43 22.08 10.24
C LEU A 116 54.01 23.43 10.68
N THR A 117 53.36 24.53 10.28
CA THR A 117 53.76 25.89 10.66
C THR A 117 53.72 26.06 12.18
N GLY A 118 52.66 25.58 12.84
CA GLY A 118 52.55 25.60 14.30
C GLY A 118 53.62 24.74 14.99
N GLU A 119 53.89 23.53 14.48
CA GLU A 119 54.89 22.62 15.06
C GLU A 119 56.34 23.08 14.87
N THR A 120 56.61 23.84 13.82
CA THR A 120 57.97 24.28 13.45
C THR A 120 58.27 25.72 13.84
N GLN A 121 57.27 26.50 14.30
CA GLN A 121 57.38 27.93 14.57
C GLN A 121 58.58 28.30 15.45
N LYS A 122 58.74 27.63 16.59
CA LYS A 122 59.86 27.89 17.52
C LYS A 122 61.21 27.62 16.86
N SER A 123 61.34 26.49 16.17
CA SER A 123 62.58 26.11 15.50
C SER A 123 62.91 27.05 14.35
N TYR A 124 61.90 27.50 13.61
CA TYR A 124 62.04 28.52 12.57
C TYR A 124 62.59 29.84 13.15
N PHE A 125 62.01 30.37 14.23
CA PHE A 125 62.49 31.62 14.83
C PHE A 125 63.93 31.54 15.33
N VAL A 126 64.32 30.43 15.96
CA VAL A 126 65.70 30.24 16.41
C VAL A 126 66.66 30.17 15.23
N LEU A 127 66.31 29.42 14.17
CA LEU A 127 67.17 29.25 13.00
C LEU A 127 67.30 30.53 12.18
N LYS A 128 66.26 31.37 12.15
CA LYS A 128 66.25 32.63 11.41
C LYS A 128 67.42 33.55 11.78
N GLU A 129 67.81 33.58 13.05
CA GLU A 129 68.93 34.42 13.53
C GLU A 129 70.29 33.99 12.97
N PHE A 130 70.41 32.75 12.47
CA PHE A 130 71.69 32.17 12.03
C PHE A 130 71.72 31.76 10.55
N LEU A 131 70.57 31.38 9.99
CA LEU A 131 70.43 30.69 8.69
C LEU A 131 69.20 31.21 7.91
N GLU A 132 68.98 32.53 7.92
CA GLU A 132 67.78 33.14 7.32
C GLU A 132 67.61 32.76 5.84
N THR A 133 68.70 32.74 5.08
CA THR A 133 68.67 32.49 3.63
C THR A 133 68.20 31.07 3.30
N GLU A 134 68.80 30.07 3.92
CA GLU A 134 68.47 28.66 3.72
C GLU A 134 67.05 28.36 4.19
N LEU A 135 66.69 28.90 5.36
CA LEU A 135 65.36 28.74 5.96
C LEU A 135 64.25 29.38 5.10
N ALA A 136 64.49 30.59 4.59
CA ALA A 136 63.57 31.26 3.66
C ALA A 136 63.41 30.46 2.36
N GLY A 137 64.49 29.83 1.87
CA GLY A 137 64.45 28.92 0.72
C GLY A 137 63.48 27.76 0.93
N VAL A 138 63.62 27.03 2.05
CA VAL A 138 62.75 25.89 2.40
C VAL A 138 61.29 26.36 2.54
N ALA A 139 61.03 27.39 3.34
CA ALA A 139 59.68 27.89 3.57
C ALA A 139 58.98 28.35 2.29
N LYS A 140 59.71 29.04 1.39
CA LYS A 140 59.21 29.44 0.08
C LYS A 140 58.80 28.23 -0.75
N LYS A 141 59.65 27.21 -0.82
CA LYS A 141 59.39 26.01 -1.64
C LYS A 141 58.20 25.19 -1.13
N ILE A 142 58.04 25.08 0.20
CA ILE A 142 56.85 24.47 0.80
C ILE A 142 55.58 25.23 0.41
N LYS A 143 55.61 26.57 0.45
CA LYS A 143 54.45 27.37 0.02
C LYS A 143 54.16 27.22 -1.49
N GLU A 144 55.17 26.98 -2.32
CA GLU A 144 54.97 26.68 -3.74
C GLU A 144 54.25 25.33 -3.96
N ILE A 145 54.46 24.32 -3.11
CA ILE A 145 53.74 23.05 -3.15
C ILE A 145 52.24 23.27 -2.92
N GLU A 146 51.87 23.94 -1.82
CA GLU A 146 50.48 24.24 -1.48
C GLU A 146 49.80 25.10 -2.58
N LYS A 147 50.50 26.15 -3.07
CA LYS A 147 50.01 26.95 -4.21
C LYS A 147 49.76 26.12 -5.46
N SER A 148 50.59 25.12 -5.74
CA SER A 148 50.42 24.23 -6.90
C SER A 148 49.15 23.39 -6.75
N ALA A 149 48.91 22.83 -5.55
CA ALA A 149 47.69 22.08 -5.27
C ALA A 149 46.43 22.94 -5.37
N ILE A 150 46.44 24.16 -4.82
CA ILE A 150 45.33 25.11 -4.90
C ILE A 150 45.06 25.52 -6.36
N LYS A 151 46.12 25.86 -7.11
CA LYS A 151 45.99 26.24 -8.51
C LYS A 151 45.42 25.10 -9.35
N PHE A 152 45.92 23.89 -9.17
CA PHE A 152 45.42 22.74 -9.90
C PHE A 152 43.95 22.45 -9.55
N ARG A 153 43.55 22.55 -8.27
CA ARG A 153 42.13 22.50 -7.88
C ARG A 153 41.30 23.53 -8.62
N GLN A 154 41.73 24.79 -8.65
CA GLN A 154 41.01 25.86 -9.37
C GLN A 154 40.92 25.58 -10.87
N ASP A 155 41.97 25.01 -11.48
CA ASP A 155 41.97 24.66 -12.90
C ASP A 155 41.03 23.50 -13.21
N ILE A 156 40.83 22.56 -12.27
CA ILE A 156 39.84 21.48 -12.37
C ILE A 156 38.42 22.01 -12.12
N GLU A 157 38.21 22.87 -11.11
CA GLU A 157 36.91 23.47 -10.80
C GLU A 157 36.36 24.31 -11.96
N LYS A 158 37.23 24.99 -12.73
CA LYS A 158 36.85 25.72 -13.96
C LYS A 158 36.22 24.84 -15.04
N GLU A 159 36.41 23.53 -14.98
CA GLU A 159 35.88 22.58 -15.96
C GLU A 159 34.47 22.08 -15.57
N ASN A 160 33.89 22.56 -14.46
CA ASN A 160 32.52 22.27 -14.00
C ASN A 160 32.17 20.77 -13.93
N ILE A 161 33.10 19.95 -13.45
CA ILE A 161 32.98 18.49 -13.46
C ILE A 161 31.78 18.00 -12.63
N ASN A 162 31.51 18.63 -11.48
CA ASN A 162 30.34 18.29 -10.66
C ASN A 162 29.03 18.45 -11.43
N THR A 163 28.91 19.50 -12.25
CA THR A 163 27.75 19.71 -13.12
C THR A 163 27.63 18.59 -14.15
N LEU A 164 28.75 18.10 -14.69
CA LEU A 164 28.77 16.98 -15.64
C LEU A 164 28.34 15.66 -14.97
N GLU A 165 28.77 15.41 -13.73
CA GLU A 165 28.34 14.23 -12.96
C GLU A 165 26.85 14.29 -12.62
N GLU A 166 26.35 15.45 -12.17
CA GLU A 166 24.92 15.66 -11.95
C GLU A 166 24.14 15.41 -13.23
N MET A 167 24.62 15.92 -14.36
CA MET A 167 24.00 15.71 -15.67
C MET A 167 23.96 14.22 -16.06
N LYS A 168 25.04 13.46 -15.84
CA LYS A 168 25.06 12.00 -16.05
C LYS A 168 24.01 11.30 -15.19
N GLN A 169 23.92 11.65 -13.91
CA GLN A 169 22.93 11.09 -13.00
C GLN A 169 21.51 11.38 -13.50
N LYS A 170 21.22 12.62 -13.89
CA LYS A 170 19.91 13.02 -14.42
C LYS A 170 19.55 12.31 -15.72
N VAL A 171 20.51 12.05 -16.60
CA VAL A 171 20.29 11.24 -17.82
C VAL A 171 19.91 9.81 -17.45
N SER A 172 20.62 9.20 -16.49
CA SER A 172 20.27 7.88 -15.95
C SER A 172 18.86 7.86 -15.34
N ASP A 173 18.54 8.82 -14.48
CA ASP A 173 17.23 8.96 -13.84
C ASP A 173 16.10 9.09 -14.87
N TYR A 174 16.34 9.80 -15.97
CA TYR A 174 15.39 9.93 -17.08
C TYR A 174 15.12 8.59 -17.76
N HIS A 175 16.17 7.80 -18.04
CA HIS A 175 16.03 6.48 -18.66
C HIS A 175 15.24 5.53 -17.75
N ASN A 176 15.61 5.47 -16.47
CA ASN A 176 14.90 4.67 -15.46
C ASN A 176 13.44 5.09 -15.32
N SER A 177 13.16 6.40 -15.31
CA SER A 177 11.79 6.93 -15.25
C SER A 177 10.97 6.56 -16.50
N LYS A 178 11.58 6.56 -17.69
CA LYS A 178 10.91 6.15 -18.93
C LYS A 178 10.58 4.66 -18.95
N GLU A 179 11.52 3.83 -18.52
CA GLU A 179 11.32 2.38 -18.44
C GLU A 179 10.22 2.05 -17.42
N THR A 180 10.28 2.65 -16.24
CA THR A 180 9.25 2.50 -15.19
C THR A 180 7.88 2.90 -15.72
N LEU A 181 7.79 4.04 -16.44
CA LEU A 181 6.54 4.51 -17.04
C LEU A 181 6.00 3.53 -18.10
N ALA A 182 6.86 2.92 -18.92
CA ALA A 182 6.44 1.93 -19.91
C ALA A 182 5.88 0.68 -19.22
N ASN A 183 6.57 0.17 -18.20
CA ASN A 183 6.16 -1.01 -17.44
C ASN A 183 4.82 -0.77 -16.71
N LEU A 184 4.64 0.39 -16.08
CA LEU A 184 3.38 0.74 -15.40
C LEU A 184 2.21 0.85 -16.39
N LYS A 185 2.44 1.38 -17.60
CA LYS A 185 1.40 1.44 -18.63
C LYS A 185 1.00 0.05 -19.12
N GLU A 186 1.97 -0.84 -19.33
CA GLU A 186 1.68 -2.23 -19.69
C GLU A 186 0.90 -2.95 -18.58
N GLN A 187 1.31 -2.77 -17.32
CA GLN A 187 0.61 -3.31 -16.17
C GLN A 187 -0.83 -2.79 -16.09
N LYS A 188 -1.05 -1.49 -16.31
CA LYS A 188 -2.39 -0.89 -16.30
C LYS A 188 -3.30 -1.52 -17.37
N GLU A 189 -2.78 -1.74 -18.58
CA GLU A 189 -3.57 -2.37 -19.65
C GLU A 189 -3.92 -3.83 -19.30
N LYS A 190 -2.99 -4.62 -18.75
CA LYS A 190 -3.30 -5.97 -18.22
C LYS A 190 -4.37 -5.94 -17.14
N GLN A 191 -4.29 -4.99 -16.22
CA GLN A 191 -5.30 -4.82 -15.16
C GLN A 191 -6.69 -4.49 -15.74
N LYS A 192 -6.76 -3.68 -16.81
CA LYS A 192 -8.02 -3.38 -17.50
C LYS A 192 -8.59 -4.60 -18.22
N GLU A 193 -7.76 -5.40 -18.88
CA GLU A 193 -8.20 -6.65 -19.51
C GLU A 193 -8.82 -7.60 -18.48
N GLU A 194 -8.15 -7.80 -17.34
CA GLU A 194 -8.68 -8.60 -16.23
C GLU A 194 -9.99 -8.04 -15.66
N LEU A 195 -10.12 -6.70 -15.56
CA LEU A 195 -11.35 -6.04 -15.13
C LEU A 195 -12.52 -6.32 -16.09
N GLU A 196 -12.28 -6.26 -17.40
CA GLU A 196 -13.31 -6.55 -18.41
C GLU A 196 -13.71 -8.03 -18.41
N GLU A 197 -12.77 -8.95 -18.17
CA GLU A 197 -13.08 -10.36 -17.96
C GLU A 197 -13.97 -10.58 -16.73
N LEU A 198 -13.67 -9.92 -15.61
CA LEU A 198 -14.50 -9.98 -14.40
C LEU A 198 -15.90 -9.42 -14.64
N LYS A 199 -16.03 -8.28 -15.34
CA LYS A 199 -17.33 -7.70 -15.71
C LYS A 199 -18.14 -8.62 -16.63
N SER A 200 -17.48 -9.23 -17.62
CA SER A 200 -18.10 -10.23 -18.51
C SER A 200 -18.58 -11.46 -17.74
N LYS A 201 -17.77 -11.96 -16.80
CA LYS A 201 -18.15 -13.07 -15.92
C LYS A 201 -19.34 -12.70 -15.03
N ASN A 202 -19.34 -11.51 -14.43
CA ASN A 202 -20.46 -11.01 -13.63
C ASN A 202 -21.77 -11.01 -14.44
N LYS A 203 -21.72 -10.45 -15.66
CA LYS A 203 -22.88 -10.40 -16.58
C LYS A 203 -23.40 -11.81 -16.90
N LYS A 204 -22.52 -12.77 -17.17
CA LYS A 204 -22.90 -14.17 -17.44
C LYS A 204 -23.55 -14.83 -16.21
N THR A 205 -23.00 -14.64 -15.02
CA THR A 205 -23.55 -15.18 -13.77
C THR A 205 -24.93 -14.60 -13.46
N ARG A 206 -25.09 -13.27 -13.63
CA ARG A 206 -26.39 -12.60 -13.47
C ARG A 206 -27.44 -13.13 -14.44
N LYS A 207 -27.08 -13.32 -15.71
CA LYS A 207 -27.97 -13.94 -16.70
C LYS A 207 -28.39 -15.36 -16.29
N LYS A 208 -27.46 -16.16 -15.74
CA LYS A 208 -27.77 -17.50 -15.23
C LYS A 208 -28.73 -17.47 -14.05
N ILE A 209 -28.62 -16.49 -13.14
CA ILE A 209 -29.60 -16.27 -12.06
C ILE A 209 -30.99 -15.99 -12.65
N ASP A 210 -31.09 -15.13 -13.65
CA ASP A 210 -32.36 -14.81 -14.30
C ASP A 210 -32.96 -16.04 -15.00
N GLU A 211 -32.14 -16.82 -15.70
CA GLU A 211 -32.54 -18.10 -16.32
C GLU A 211 -33.06 -19.10 -15.25
N LEU A 212 -32.37 -19.22 -14.10
CA LEU A 212 -32.82 -20.06 -12.98
C LEU A 212 -34.15 -19.57 -12.37
N LYS A 213 -34.36 -18.26 -12.28
CA LYS A 213 -35.62 -17.65 -11.81
C LYS A 213 -36.78 -17.88 -12.79
N GLN A 214 -36.49 -18.05 -14.08
CA GLN A 214 -37.50 -18.39 -15.08
C GLN A 214 -37.75 -19.90 -15.23
N ALA A 215 -36.83 -20.72 -14.71
CA ALA A 215 -36.91 -22.17 -14.80
C ALA A 215 -38.12 -22.73 -14.04
N PRO A 216 -38.65 -23.90 -14.47
CA PRO A 216 -39.80 -24.54 -13.82
C PRO A 216 -39.59 -24.77 -12.32
N GLY A 217 -38.38 -25.14 -11.90
CA GLY A 217 -38.08 -25.42 -10.49
C GLY A 217 -38.27 -24.21 -9.56
N TYR A 218 -37.87 -23.00 -9.99
CA TYR A 218 -38.10 -21.80 -9.18
C TYR A 218 -39.55 -21.35 -9.20
N LYS A 219 -40.24 -21.50 -10.33
CA LYS A 219 -41.69 -21.24 -10.42
C LYS A 219 -42.48 -22.16 -9.52
N GLU A 220 -42.10 -23.44 -9.46
CA GLU A 220 -42.66 -24.42 -8.53
C GLU A 220 -42.34 -24.05 -7.07
N TYR A 221 -41.12 -23.62 -6.76
CA TYR A 221 -40.79 -23.14 -5.42
C TYR A 221 -41.69 -21.97 -4.98
N LYS A 222 -41.90 -21.00 -5.89
CA LYS A 222 -42.76 -19.84 -5.62
C LYS A 222 -44.22 -20.26 -5.41
N SER A 223 -44.75 -21.16 -6.25
CA SER A 223 -46.12 -21.65 -6.09
C SER A 223 -46.31 -22.50 -4.83
N LEU A 224 -45.34 -23.36 -4.48
CA LEU A 224 -45.37 -24.16 -3.26
C LEU A 224 -45.29 -23.29 -2.00
N THR A 225 -44.49 -22.22 -2.03
CA THR A 225 -44.41 -21.24 -0.93
C THR A 225 -45.76 -20.56 -0.72
N GLN A 226 -46.40 -20.09 -1.80
CA GLN A 226 -47.73 -19.50 -1.72
C GLN A 226 -48.79 -20.52 -1.24
N ALA A 227 -48.78 -21.74 -1.80
CA ALA A 227 -49.72 -22.80 -1.41
C ALA A 227 -49.57 -23.21 0.06
N LYS A 228 -48.36 -23.16 0.60
CA LYS A 228 -48.09 -23.36 2.03
C LYS A 228 -48.74 -22.25 2.86
N GLU A 229 -48.50 -20.98 2.53
CA GLU A 229 -49.11 -19.85 3.24
C GLU A 229 -50.64 -19.89 3.19
N ASP A 230 -51.21 -20.24 2.04
CA ASP A 230 -52.67 -20.34 1.87
C ASP A 230 -53.23 -21.50 2.70
N SER A 231 -52.53 -22.64 2.75
CA SER A 231 -52.91 -23.78 3.59
C SER A 231 -52.76 -23.47 5.09
N GLU A 232 -51.79 -22.65 5.50
CA GLU A 232 -51.66 -22.17 6.89
C GLU A 232 -52.81 -21.25 7.28
N LYS A 233 -53.26 -20.37 6.38
CA LYS A 233 -54.44 -19.52 6.60
C LYS A 233 -55.72 -20.36 6.70
N GLU A 234 -55.90 -21.33 5.82
CA GLU A 234 -57.05 -22.25 5.82
C GLU A 234 -57.10 -23.05 7.13
N GLU A 235 -55.97 -23.60 7.58
CA GLU A 235 -55.87 -24.33 8.85
C GLU A 235 -56.27 -23.45 10.03
N GLN A 236 -55.75 -22.22 10.08
CA GLN A 236 -56.09 -21.26 11.14
C GLN A 236 -57.57 -20.88 11.12
N ALA A 237 -58.17 -20.72 9.94
CA ALA A 237 -59.60 -20.42 9.82
C ALA A 237 -60.46 -21.55 10.39
N VAL A 238 -60.16 -22.81 10.03
CA VAL A 238 -60.88 -24.00 10.51
C VAL A 238 -60.69 -24.17 12.02
N LYS A 239 -59.45 -24.02 12.53
CA LYS A 239 -59.18 -24.05 13.96
C LYS A 239 -60.00 -22.99 14.72
N LYS A 240 -60.05 -21.78 14.19
CA LYS A 240 -60.81 -20.67 14.78
C LYS A 240 -62.31 -20.95 14.76
N GLU A 241 -62.84 -21.54 13.70
CA GLU A 241 -64.23 -21.97 13.59
C GLU A 241 -64.55 -22.99 14.69
N ILE A 242 -63.77 -24.07 14.80
CA ILE A 242 -63.94 -25.09 15.85
C ILE A 242 -63.87 -24.44 17.24
N ILE A 243 -62.87 -23.59 17.51
CA ILE A 243 -62.73 -22.90 18.80
C ILE A 243 -63.95 -22.03 19.10
N THR A 244 -64.51 -21.35 18.10
CA THR A 244 -65.68 -20.48 18.26
C THR A 244 -66.90 -21.28 18.72
N HIS A 245 -67.17 -22.41 18.07
CA HIS A 245 -68.26 -23.31 18.45
C HIS A 245 -68.09 -23.82 19.90
N PHE A 246 -66.90 -24.32 20.24
CA PHE A 246 -66.63 -24.87 21.58
C PHE A 246 -66.55 -23.80 22.68
N SER A 247 -66.17 -22.56 22.36
CA SER A 247 -66.19 -21.44 23.31
C SER A 247 -67.61 -21.10 23.76
N THR A 248 -68.61 -21.25 22.87
CA THR A 248 -70.02 -21.10 23.21
C THR A 248 -70.49 -22.17 24.22
N LEU A 249 -69.87 -23.36 24.18
CA LEU A 249 -70.17 -24.47 25.08
C LEU A 249 -69.33 -24.50 26.36
N GLU A 250 -68.28 -23.68 26.48
CA GLU A 250 -67.26 -23.76 27.53
C GLU A 250 -67.85 -23.80 28.95
N LYS A 251 -68.78 -22.89 29.26
CA LYS A 251 -69.41 -22.81 30.59
C LYS A 251 -70.29 -24.03 30.87
N ALA A 252 -71.00 -24.53 29.87
CA ALA A 252 -71.84 -25.72 29.99
C ALA A 252 -70.97 -26.96 30.22
N PHE A 253 -69.91 -27.13 29.43
CA PHE A 253 -68.93 -28.20 29.61
C PHE A 253 -68.26 -28.16 30.99
N LYS A 254 -67.81 -26.99 31.48
CA LYS A 254 -67.22 -26.86 32.82
C LYS A 254 -68.17 -27.29 33.95
N LYS A 255 -69.47 -27.04 33.81
CA LYS A 255 -70.48 -27.47 34.78
C LYS A 255 -70.82 -28.94 34.64
N TYR A 256 -71.03 -29.42 33.41
CA TYR A 256 -71.36 -30.81 33.11
C TYR A 256 -70.24 -31.78 33.48
N LYS A 257 -68.99 -31.33 33.31
CA LYS A 257 -67.78 -32.03 33.75
C LYS A 257 -67.87 -32.54 35.19
N ARG A 258 -68.45 -31.76 36.12
CA ARG A 258 -68.53 -32.10 37.56
C ARG A 258 -69.50 -33.24 37.87
N MET A 259 -70.41 -33.55 36.95
CA MET A 259 -71.45 -34.57 37.10
C MET A 259 -71.36 -35.69 36.06
N SER A 260 -70.36 -35.64 35.18
CA SER A 260 -70.16 -36.59 34.08
C SER A 260 -69.00 -37.54 34.38
N LEU A 261 -69.13 -38.79 33.92
CA LEU A 261 -68.04 -39.77 33.92
C LEU A 261 -67.04 -39.55 32.77
N ASP A 262 -67.36 -38.66 31.82
CA ASP A 262 -66.58 -38.38 30.61
C ASP A 262 -65.60 -37.19 30.78
N GLU A 263 -65.14 -36.94 32.01
CA GLU A 263 -64.32 -35.79 32.41
C GLU A 263 -63.09 -35.55 31.49
N LYS A 264 -62.37 -36.64 31.17
CA LYS A 264 -61.16 -36.59 30.33
C LYS A 264 -61.44 -36.11 28.91
N THR A 265 -62.59 -36.47 28.34
CA THR A 265 -62.98 -36.03 26.98
C THR A 265 -63.30 -34.54 27.01
N ILE A 266 -64.09 -34.11 28.01
CA ILE A 266 -64.45 -32.70 28.19
C ILE A 266 -63.21 -31.82 28.36
N ASP A 267 -62.23 -32.25 29.16
CA ASP A 267 -60.99 -31.49 29.36
C ASP A 267 -60.17 -31.29 28.10
N LYS A 268 -60.07 -32.31 27.24
CA LYS A 268 -59.37 -32.18 25.95
C LYS A 268 -60.00 -31.07 25.10
N TYR A 269 -61.33 -31.08 24.97
CA TYR A 269 -62.06 -30.10 24.18
C TYR A 269 -62.13 -28.71 24.84
N LEU A 270 -62.07 -28.61 26.17
CA LEU A 270 -61.95 -27.31 26.85
C LEU A 270 -60.57 -26.67 26.66
N ASN A 271 -59.50 -27.48 26.57
CA ASN A 271 -58.13 -26.97 26.44
C ASN A 271 -57.77 -26.62 25.00
N ASN A 272 -58.01 -27.53 24.05
CA ASN A 272 -57.77 -27.29 22.63
C ASN A 272 -58.82 -28.05 21.79
N PRO A 273 -59.96 -27.40 21.47
CA PRO A 273 -61.04 -28.00 20.70
C PRO A 273 -60.60 -28.63 19.37
N ALA A 274 -59.71 -27.97 18.63
CA ALA A 274 -59.29 -28.41 17.32
C ALA A 274 -58.38 -29.64 17.38
N ASP A 275 -57.38 -29.65 18.27
CA ASP A 275 -56.51 -30.81 18.47
C ASP A 275 -57.26 -31.99 19.10
N ALA A 276 -58.24 -31.71 19.96
CA ALA A 276 -59.11 -32.73 20.53
C ALA A 276 -59.96 -33.39 19.45
N LEU A 277 -60.56 -32.58 18.56
CA LEU A 277 -61.34 -33.07 17.44
C LEU A 277 -60.51 -33.92 16.48
N LEU A 278 -59.27 -33.52 16.17
CA LEU A 278 -58.37 -34.31 15.31
C LEU A 278 -58.06 -35.71 15.86
N LYS A 279 -58.07 -35.89 17.18
CA LYS A 279 -57.72 -37.15 17.87
C LYS A 279 -58.96 -37.97 18.27
N ASP A 280 -60.16 -37.46 18.02
CA ASP A 280 -61.43 -38.09 18.40
C ASP A 280 -62.07 -38.79 17.19
N GLU A 281 -61.49 -39.92 16.79
CA GLU A 281 -61.94 -40.70 15.62
C GLU A 281 -63.39 -41.23 15.77
N GLU A 282 -63.81 -41.50 16.99
CA GLU A 282 -65.15 -42.02 17.30
C GLU A 282 -66.19 -40.90 17.51
N PHE A 283 -65.76 -39.63 17.54
CA PHE A 283 -66.58 -38.46 17.90
C PHE A 283 -67.27 -38.61 19.25
N LYS A 284 -66.54 -39.10 20.27
CA LYS A 284 -67.03 -39.30 21.64
C LYS A 284 -67.65 -38.03 22.21
N ILE A 285 -67.17 -36.86 21.79
CA ILE A 285 -67.75 -35.57 22.17
C ILE A 285 -69.24 -35.44 21.82
N SER A 286 -69.70 -36.06 20.72
CA SER A 286 -71.12 -36.01 20.33
C SER A 286 -72.00 -36.69 21.38
N ILE A 287 -71.56 -37.84 21.88
CA ILE A 287 -72.24 -38.59 22.95
C ILE A 287 -72.26 -37.77 24.25
N VAL A 288 -71.15 -37.11 24.58
CA VAL A 288 -71.05 -36.22 25.75
C VAL A 288 -72.03 -35.06 25.63
N MET A 289 -72.12 -34.44 24.44
CA MET A 289 -73.04 -33.34 24.20
C MET A 289 -74.52 -33.77 24.27
N ASP A 290 -74.86 -34.97 23.77
CA ASP A 290 -76.22 -35.52 23.87
C ASP A 290 -76.63 -35.76 25.32
N LYS A 291 -75.75 -36.37 26.13
CA LYS A 291 -75.98 -36.54 27.58
C LYS A 291 -76.04 -35.19 28.31
N MET A 292 -75.26 -34.21 27.86
CA MET A 292 -75.27 -32.85 28.41
C MET A 292 -76.61 -32.16 28.12
N ILE A 293 -77.19 -32.33 26.92
CA ILE A 293 -78.55 -31.85 26.60
C ILE A 293 -79.57 -32.42 27.57
N GLN A 294 -79.54 -33.73 27.82
CA GLN A 294 -80.49 -34.40 28.73
C GLN A 294 -80.38 -33.90 30.18
N SER A 295 -79.24 -33.30 30.54
CA SER A 295 -78.94 -32.81 31.88
C SER A 295 -79.02 -31.27 31.98
N LEU A 296 -79.46 -30.56 30.93
CA LEU A 296 -79.43 -29.08 30.87
C LEU A 296 -80.14 -28.41 32.05
N ASP A 297 -81.30 -28.91 32.45
CA ASP A 297 -82.10 -28.35 33.57
C ASP A 297 -81.37 -28.49 34.92
N LYS A 298 -80.46 -29.46 35.03
CA LYS A 298 -79.63 -29.70 36.23
C LYS A 298 -78.33 -28.90 36.22
N LEU A 299 -77.97 -28.25 35.12
CA LEU A 299 -76.72 -27.50 34.99
C LEU A 299 -76.79 -26.07 35.56
N GLU A 300 -77.94 -25.64 36.11
CA GLU A 300 -78.13 -24.30 36.69
C GLU A 300 -77.59 -23.18 35.76
N LEU A 301 -77.83 -23.31 34.46
CA LEU A 301 -77.47 -22.29 33.47
C LEU A 301 -78.59 -21.22 33.46
N LYS A 302 -78.23 -19.96 33.15
CA LYS A 302 -79.26 -18.92 32.90
C LYS A 302 -80.07 -19.31 31.66
N ASP A 303 -81.38 -19.09 31.63
CA ASP A 303 -82.29 -19.54 30.55
C ASP A 303 -81.77 -19.21 29.15
N LYS A 304 -81.37 -17.95 28.91
CA LYS A 304 -80.79 -17.50 27.63
C LYS A 304 -79.50 -18.23 27.23
N LYS A 305 -78.71 -18.71 28.20
CA LYS A 305 -77.51 -19.51 27.95
C LYS A 305 -77.85 -20.99 27.74
N ALA A 306 -78.82 -21.53 28.48
CA ALA A 306 -79.28 -22.90 28.31
C ALA A 306 -79.82 -23.12 26.89
N GLU A 307 -80.64 -22.20 26.38
CA GLU A 307 -81.15 -22.26 25.00
C GLU A 307 -80.04 -22.13 23.96
N LYS A 308 -79.11 -21.17 24.13
CA LYS A 308 -77.94 -21.05 23.22
C LYS A 308 -77.05 -22.29 23.22
N THR A 309 -76.82 -22.91 24.38
CA THR A 309 -76.07 -24.17 24.48
C THR A 309 -76.79 -25.30 23.76
N LYS A 310 -78.12 -25.37 23.89
CA LYS A 310 -78.94 -26.38 23.21
C LYS A 310 -78.95 -26.20 21.70
N GLU A 311 -79.06 -24.97 21.22
CA GLU A 311 -78.96 -24.61 19.81
C GLU A 311 -77.58 -24.96 19.25
N GLU A 312 -76.51 -24.57 19.95
CA GLU A 312 -75.13 -24.83 19.54
C GLU A 312 -74.80 -26.32 19.46
N ILE A 313 -75.25 -27.14 20.42
CA ILE A 313 -75.07 -28.60 20.36
C ILE A 313 -75.83 -29.20 19.18
N ARG A 314 -77.04 -28.72 18.89
CA ARG A 314 -77.81 -29.17 17.71
C ARG A 314 -77.10 -28.81 16.41
N ASN A 315 -76.47 -27.63 16.36
CA ASN A 315 -75.69 -27.18 15.21
C ASN A 315 -74.40 -28.00 15.05
N LEU A 316 -73.73 -28.37 16.15
CA LEU A 316 -72.58 -29.27 16.20
C LEU A 316 -72.98 -30.74 16.03
N SER A 317 -73.67 -31.03 14.93
CA SER A 317 -73.98 -32.40 14.54
C SER A 317 -72.71 -33.21 14.33
N ARG A 318 -72.81 -34.54 14.47
CA ARG A 318 -71.70 -35.45 14.17
C ARG A 318 -71.16 -35.27 12.75
N GLU A 319 -72.03 -34.92 11.81
CA GLU A 319 -71.65 -34.63 10.41
C GLU A 319 -70.81 -33.35 10.30
N LEU A 320 -71.20 -32.27 10.99
CA LEU A 320 -70.42 -31.03 11.01
C LEU A 320 -69.05 -31.24 11.64
N LEU A 321 -68.99 -31.93 12.78
CA LEU A 321 -67.72 -32.28 13.44
C LEU A 321 -66.82 -33.13 12.53
N LYS A 322 -67.40 -34.11 11.81
CA LYS A 322 -66.68 -34.90 10.83
C LYS A 322 -66.15 -34.05 9.68
N ASN A 323 -66.94 -33.11 9.18
CA ASN A 323 -66.52 -32.21 8.11
C ASN A 323 -65.37 -31.30 8.56
N MET A 324 -65.46 -30.70 9.74
CA MET A 324 -64.39 -29.88 10.33
C MET A 324 -63.10 -30.70 10.56
N GLN A 325 -63.23 -31.91 11.12
CA GLN A 325 -62.10 -32.83 11.32
C GLN A 325 -61.44 -33.20 9.98
N THR A 326 -62.24 -33.60 8.99
CA THR A 326 -61.77 -34.00 7.66
C THR A 326 -61.05 -32.84 6.97
N HIS A 327 -61.65 -31.65 7.01
CA HIS A 327 -61.06 -30.45 6.42
C HIS A 327 -59.71 -30.12 7.08
N LEU A 328 -59.65 -30.12 8.42
CA LEU A 328 -58.42 -29.85 9.14
C LEU A 328 -57.32 -30.89 8.84
N GLN A 329 -57.67 -32.18 8.76
CA GLN A 329 -56.74 -33.24 8.34
C GLN A 329 -56.21 -33.04 6.92
N GLN A 330 -57.09 -32.70 5.98
CA GLN A 330 -56.71 -32.44 4.57
C GLN A 330 -55.76 -31.25 4.46
N THR A 331 -56.02 -30.17 5.18
CA THR A 331 -55.14 -29.00 5.19
C THR A 331 -53.78 -29.31 5.81
N LEU A 332 -53.73 -30.08 6.90
CA LEU A 332 -52.48 -30.50 7.52
C LEU A 332 -51.63 -31.41 6.62
N GLU A 333 -52.26 -32.37 5.92
CA GLU A 333 -51.54 -33.21 4.97
C GLU A 333 -51.05 -32.41 3.74
N LYS A 334 -51.85 -31.48 3.22
CA LYS A 334 -51.40 -30.52 2.19
C LYS A 334 -50.16 -29.73 2.64
N GLN A 335 -50.15 -29.21 3.87
CA GLN A 335 -48.99 -28.49 4.39
C GLN A 335 -47.76 -29.38 4.49
N LYS A 336 -47.91 -30.62 4.95
CA LYS A 336 -46.81 -31.59 5.06
C LYS A 336 -46.25 -31.97 3.69
N GLU A 337 -47.11 -32.18 2.69
CA GLU A 337 -46.71 -32.41 1.31
C GLU A 337 -45.97 -31.21 0.72
N ASN A 338 -46.54 -30.00 0.86
CA ASN A 338 -45.92 -28.76 0.40
C ASN A 338 -44.54 -28.57 1.06
N LYS A 339 -44.41 -28.82 2.37
CA LYS A 339 -43.13 -28.76 3.09
C LYS A 339 -42.12 -29.76 2.54
N LYS A 340 -42.54 -31.01 2.29
CA LYS A 340 -41.66 -32.04 1.71
C LYS A 340 -41.16 -31.62 0.33
N ARG A 341 -42.05 -31.12 -0.53
CA ARG A 341 -41.70 -30.65 -1.88
C ARG A 341 -40.80 -29.42 -1.86
N LEU A 342 -41.04 -28.48 -0.95
CA LEU A 342 -40.17 -27.31 -0.73
C LEU A 342 -38.76 -27.73 -0.31
N LEU A 343 -38.63 -28.68 0.62
CA LEU A 343 -37.33 -29.19 1.06
C LEU A 343 -36.55 -29.91 -0.05
N SER A 344 -37.24 -30.56 -0.98
CA SER A 344 -36.61 -31.19 -2.15
C SER A 344 -36.27 -30.21 -3.29
N ASN A 345 -36.70 -28.96 -3.22
CA ASN A 345 -36.47 -28.00 -4.29
C ASN A 345 -35.10 -27.34 -4.16
N THR A 346 -34.18 -27.71 -5.04
CA THR A 346 -32.79 -27.22 -5.03
C THR A 346 -32.60 -25.86 -5.70
N SER A 347 -33.63 -25.34 -6.40
CA SER A 347 -33.52 -24.11 -7.21
C SER A 347 -33.10 -22.90 -6.39
N VAL A 348 -33.61 -22.79 -5.15
CA VAL A 348 -33.26 -21.69 -4.24
C VAL A 348 -31.80 -21.76 -3.81
N MET A 349 -31.31 -22.97 -3.51
CA MET A 349 -29.91 -23.18 -3.13
C MET A 349 -28.98 -22.81 -4.29
N SER A 350 -29.32 -23.27 -5.52
CA SER A 350 -28.56 -22.89 -6.72
C SER A 350 -28.58 -21.39 -6.99
N ILE A 351 -29.70 -20.70 -6.81
CA ILE A 351 -29.76 -19.24 -6.95
C ILE A 351 -28.89 -18.56 -5.90
N SER A 352 -29.00 -18.96 -4.63
CA SER A 352 -28.19 -18.40 -3.54
C SER A 352 -26.70 -18.60 -3.76
N GLU A 353 -26.27 -19.77 -4.25
CA GLU A 353 -24.88 -20.02 -4.64
C GLU A 353 -24.42 -19.06 -5.73
N GLN A 354 -25.23 -18.85 -6.78
CA GLN A 354 -24.87 -17.90 -7.85
C GLN A 354 -24.87 -16.45 -7.34
N GLU A 355 -25.75 -16.07 -6.43
CA GLU A 355 -25.78 -14.73 -5.82
C GLU A 355 -24.51 -14.48 -4.98
N ASN A 356 -24.06 -15.45 -4.19
CA ASN A 356 -22.77 -15.39 -3.50
C ASN A 356 -21.59 -15.25 -4.47
N TRP A 357 -21.66 -15.91 -5.64
CA TRP A 357 -20.62 -15.77 -6.67
C TRP A 357 -20.63 -14.36 -7.28
N VAL A 358 -21.80 -13.76 -7.51
CA VAL A 358 -21.92 -12.37 -7.97
C VAL A 358 -21.29 -11.41 -6.98
N GLU A 359 -21.61 -11.53 -5.69
CA GLU A 359 -21.04 -10.67 -4.64
C GLU A 359 -19.51 -10.74 -4.60
N ASN A 360 -18.95 -11.96 -4.66
CA ASN A 360 -17.50 -12.16 -4.73
C ASN A 360 -16.87 -11.56 -5.99
N ILE A 361 -17.52 -11.65 -7.15
CA ILE A 361 -17.02 -11.04 -8.38
C ILE A 361 -17.08 -9.51 -8.28
N GLU A 362 -18.13 -8.95 -7.68
CA GLU A 362 -18.27 -7.50 -7.49
C GLU A 362 -17.24 -6.92 -6.54
N HIS A 363 -16.90 -7.65 -5.47
CA HIS A 363 -15.78 -7.28 -4.61
C HIS A 363 -14.48 -7.20 -5.40
N ARG A 364 -14.17 -8.23 -6.19
CA ARG A 364 -12.95 -8.28 -7.03
C ARG A 364 -12.92 -7.19 -8.10
N ILE A 365 -14.07 -6.83 -8.66
CA ILE A 365 -14.19 -5.69 -9.60
C ILE A 365 -13.76 -4.41 -8.90
N LYS A 366 -14.27 -4.12 -7.70
CA LYS A 366 -13.92 -2.91 -6.93
C LYS A 366 -12.44 -2.88 -6.56
N GLU A 367 -11.88 -4.00 -6.11
CA GLU A 367 -10.44 -4.10 -5.82
C GLU A 367 -9.61 -3.78 -7.07
N LYS A 368 -10.02 -4.32 -8.22
CA LYS A 368 -9.30 -4.10 -9.48
C LYS A 368 -9.41 -2.68 -10.01
N GLU A 369 -10.57 -2.04 -9.85
CA GLU A 369 -10.76 -0.63 -10.16
C GLU A 369 -9.84 0.25 -9.30
N GLN A 370 -9.73 -0.05 -8.00
CA GLN A 370 -8.82 0.66 -7.10
C GLN A 370 -7.34 0.45 -7.47
N GLU A 371 -6.95 -0.77 -7.85
CA GLU A 371 -5.59 -1.05 -8.36
C GLU A 371 -5.26 -0.20 -9.58
N ILE A 372 -6.18 -0.12 -10.56
CA ILE A 372 -6.00 0.68 -11.78
C ILE A 372 -5.85 2.16 -11.45
N GLU A 373 -6.69 2.68 -10.54
CA GLU A 373 -6.60 4.07 -10.09
C GLU A 373 -5.26 4.37 -9.41
N ASN A 374 -4.79 3.46 -8.55
CA ASN A 374 -3.48 3.59 -7.90
C ASN A 374 -2.35 3.59 -8.93
N THR A 375 -2.36 2.67 -9.89
CA THR A 375 -1.37 2.62 -10.99
C THR A 375 -1.38 3.92 -11.79
N GLU A 376 -2.56 4.48 -12.10
CA GLU A 376 -2.67 5.75 -12.81
C GLU A 376 -2.08 6.92 -12.00
N ASN A 377 -2.38 6.99 -10.70
CA ASN A 377 -1.82 8.01 -9.83
C ASN A 377 -0.29 7.93 -9.76
N TYR A 378 0.31 6.74 -9.84
CA TYR A 378 1.77 6.58 -9.93
C TYR A 378 2.31 7.03 -11.28
N ILE A 379 1.64 6.70 -12.38
CA ILE A 379 1.99 7.14 -13.74
C ILE A 379 2.04 8.66 -13.82
N ASP A 380 1.03 9.36 -13.29
CA ASP A 380 0.91 10.82 -13.36
C ASP A 380 1.99 11.56 -12.56
N ARG A 381 2.53 10.93 -11.50
CA ARG A 381 3.63 11.49 -10.70
C ARG A 381 4.99 11.40 -11.40
N ILE A 382 5.15 10.47 -12.34
CA ILE A 382 6.41 10.27 -13.05
C ILE A 382 6.48 11.28 -14.20
N ASN A 383 7.43 12.23 -14.11
CA ASN A 383 7.59 13.27 -15.12
C ASN A 383 9.01 13.29 -15.72
N PRO A 384 9.29 12.41 -16.72
CA PRO A 384 10.57 12.40 -17.41
C PRO A 384 10.87 13.71 -18.14
N ARG A 385 9.85 14.50 -18.50
CA ARG A 385 10.05 15.81 -19.16
C ARG A 385 10.70 16.81 -18.22
N LEU A 386 10.36 16.79 -16.93
CA LEU A 386 11.00 17.65 -15.93
C LEU A 386 12.50 17.32 -15.80
N ILE A 387 12.85 16.03 -15.77
CA ILE A 387 14.26 15.60 -15.73
C ILE A 387 14.99 16.03 -17.01
N LYS A 388 14.37 15.85 -18.19
CA LYS A 388 14.89 16.33 -19.47
C LYS A 388 15.14 17.85 -19.43
N GLN A 389 14.24 18.62 -18.82
CA GLN A 389 14.39 20.07 -18.66
C GLN A 389 15.54 20.43 -17.71
N GLN A 390 15.72 19.72 -16.60
CA GLN A 390 16.86 19.91 -15.69
C GLN A 390 18.19 19.69 -16.42
N VAL A 391 18.31 18.62 -17.23
CA VAL A 391 19.48 18.38 -18.09
C VAL A 391 19.71 19.54 -19.07
N ARG A 392 18.63 20.06 -19.69
CA ARG A 392 18.71 21.23 -20.57
C ARG A 392 19.27 22.45 -19.85
N ASP A 393 18.86 22.69 -18.62
CA ASP A 393 19.29 23.85 -17.85
C ASP A 393 20.76 23.73 -17.42
N LEU A 394 21.21 22.53 -17.04
CA LEU A 394 22.64 22.25 -16.77
C LEU A 394 23.52 22.44 -18.02
N LEU A 395 23.04 22.04 -19.22
CA LEU A 395 23.79 22.21 -20.47
C LEU A 395 24.07 23.68 -20.84
N LYS A 396 23.23 24.62 -20.37
CA LYS A 396 23.44 26.06 -20.62
C LYS A 396 24.74 26.57 -20.01
N GLU A 397 25.21 25.98 -18.91
CA GLU A 397 26.49 26.32 -18.29
C GLU A 397 27.68 26.06 -19.23
N PHE A 398 27.50 25.16 -20.20
CA PHE A 398 28.51 24.77 -21.18
C PHE A 398 28.31 25.42 -22.56
N SER A 399 27.36 26.35 -22.70
CA SER A 399 26.97 26.93 -24.00
C SER A 399 26.49 25.89 -25.02
N VAL A 400 25.86 24.82 -24.52
CA VAL A 400 25.28 23.75 -25.34
C VAL A 400 23.76 23.85 -25.32
N ILE A 401 23.16 23.83 -26.50
CA ILE A 401 21.71 23.85 -26.68
C ILE A 401 21.24 22.42 -26.95
N MET A 402 20.30 21.96 -26.13
CA MET A 402 19.65 20.69 -26.36
C MET A 402 18.44 20.86 -27.27
N ASP A 403 18.52 20.28 -28.46
CA ASP A 403 17.44 20.22 -29.44
C ASP A 403 16.19 19.50 -28.86
N GLY A 404 15.01 19.92 -29.32
CA GLY A 404 13.65 19.65 -28.83
C GLY A 404 13.43 18.35 -28.06
#